data_AF-A0A814CDI3-F1
#
_entry.id   AF-A0A814CDI3-F1
#
_cell.length_a   1.000
_cell.length_b   1.000
_cell.length_c   1.000
_cell.angle_alpha   90.00
_cell.angle_beta   90.00
_cell.angle_gamma   90.00
#
_symmetry.space_group_name_H-M   'P 1'
#
loop_
_entity.id
_entity.type
_entity.pdbx_description
1 polymer ?
#
loop_
_entity_poly.entity_id
_entity_poly.type
_entity_poly.pdbx_seq_one_letter_code
_entity_poly.pdbx_strand_id
1 'polypeptide(L)'
;VPSEWYHDVTNIGHTISINHNWFNAFNIFRIWKHLCSTLGDIEQRIEDCRAIMSDTWYEHCQLILQTNEGMNFISLYKLLHTIAQKRLEEDQRSKHAKFDLWIIERLIRTMLQSTQFLSSCDFDTLPQRPKKLIQQIHLCIEKQNQ
;
A
#
# COMPACT_ATOMS: atom_id res chain seq x y z
N VAL A 1 13.08 15.40 -2.16
CA VAL A 1 13.87 14.86 -3.28
C VAL A 1 12.95 13.98 -4.13
N PRO A 2 12.91 14.11 -5.46
CA PRO A 2 12.07 13.23 -6.28
C PRO A 2 12.46 11.77 -6.08
N SER A 3 11.50 10.85 -6.14
CA SER A 3 11.78 9.41 -6.01
C SER A 3 12.81 8.97 -7.04
N GLU A 4 13.72 8.08 -6.65
CA GLU A 4 14.79 7.48 -7.49
C GLU A 4 15.94 8.44 -7.88
N TRP A 5 16.01 9.64 -7.31
CA TRP A 5 17.14 10.54 -7.56
C TRP A 5 18.30 10.27 -6.61
N TYR A 6 19.46 9.91 -7.17
CA TYR A 6 20.71 9.88 -6.44
C TYR A 6 21.04 11.28 -5.94
N HIS A 7 21.37 11.40 -4.66
CA HIS A 7 21.73 12.66 -4.04
C HIS A 7 22.72 12.41 -2.93
N ASP A 8 23.63 13.37 -2.75
CA ASP A 8 24.59 13.42 -1.66
C ASP A 8 24.44 14.76 -0.95
N VAL A 9 24.59 14.77 0.37
CA VAL A 9 24.35 15.93 1.22
C VAL A 9 25.47 16.05 2.24
N THR A 10 26.23 17.15 2.17
CA THR A 10 27.30 17.46 3.13
C THR A 10 26.92 18.68 3.98
N ASN A 11 26.90 18.51 5.31
CA ASN A 11 26.77 19.63 6.24
C ASN A 11 28.16 20.23 6.55
N ILE A 12 28.33 21.54 6.31
CA ILE A 12 29.61 22.24 6.48
C ILE A 12 29.78 22.79 7.92
N GLY A 13 28.68 23.04 8.63
CA GLY A 13 28.67 23.58 9.99
C GLY A 13 27.62 22.89 10.87
N HIS A 14 27.31 23.48 12.02
CA HIS A 14 26.27 22.96 12.91
C HIS A 14 24.89 23.06 12.26
N THR A 15 24.33 21.92 11.86
CA THR A 15 23.04 21.83 11.15
C THR A 15 22.12 20.83 11.82
N ILE A 16 20.85 21.20 12.00
CA ILE A 16 19.76 20.28 12.30
C ILE A 16 18.78 20.32 11.12
N SER A 17 18.41 19.16 10.58
CA SER A 17 17.49 19.05 9.45
C SER A 17 16.42 17.99 9.69
N ILE A 18 15.22 18.21 9.17
CA ILE A 18 14.11 17.23 9.16
C ILE A 18 13.68 17.02 7.70
N ASN A 19 13.54 15.76 7.28
CA ASN A 19 13.03 15.38 5.97
C ASN A 19 11.96 14.28 6.12
N HIS A 20 10.87 14.40 5.38
CA HIS A 20 9.82 13.39 5.33
C HIS A 20 9.66 12.88 3.89
N ASN A 21 9.81 11.57 3.71
CA ASN A 21 9.46 10.92 2.46
C ASN A 21 7.93 10.73 2.39
N TRP A 22 7.36 10.89 1.21
CA TRP A 22 5.93 10.74 0.98
C TRP A 22 5.68 10.11 -0.40
N PHE A 23 4.52 9.48 -0.54
CA PHE A 23 4.02 8.96 -1.80
C PHE A 23 2.60 9.47 -2.05
N ASN A 24 2.11 9.31 -3.28
CA ASN A 24 0.82 9.81 -3.75
C ASN A 24 0.27 8.89 -4.85
N ALA A 25 -0.87 9.27 -5.44
CA ALA A 25 -1.55 8.49 -6.46
C ALA A 25 -0.68 8.17 -7.70
N PHE A 26 0.31 9.00 -8.04
CA PHE A 26 1.18 8.79 -9.21
C PHE A 26 2.24 7.70 -8.99
N ASN A 27 2.69 7.49 -7.75
CA ASN A 27 3.76 6.54 -7.45
C ASN A 27 3.31 5.38 -6.54
N ILE A 28 2.04 5.29 -6.15
CA ILE A 28 1.52 4.23 -5.28
C ILE A 28 1.75 2.81 -5.84
N PHE A 29 1.71 2.62 -7.16
CA PHE A 29 2.01 1.32 -7.77
C PHE A 29 3.47 0.91 -7.59
N ARG A 30 4.39 1.90 -7.49
CA ARG A 30 5.80 1.63 -7.17
C ARG A 30 5.95 1.20 -5.72
N ILE A 31 5.20 1.81 -4.80
CA ILE A 31 5.15 1.39 -3.39
C ILE A 31 4.66 -0.05 -3.28
N TRP A 32 3.58 -0.40 -3.99
CA TRP A 32 3.10 -1.78 -4.03
C TRP A 32 4.16 -2.76 -4.55
N LYS A 33 4.78 -2.45 -5.70
CA LYS A 33 5.85 -3.29 -6.28
C LYS A 33 7.03 -3.44 -5.32
N HIS A 34 7.42 -2.37 -4.64
CA HIS A 34 8.48 -2.37 -3.64
C HIS A 34 8.15 -3.32 -2.50
N LEU A 35 6.96 -3.21 -1.89
CA LEU A 35 6.53 -4.09 -0.81
C LEU A 35 6.48 -5.57 -1.26
N CYS A 36 6.03 -5.87 -2.48
CA CYS A 36 6.06 -7.23 -3.01
C CYS A 36 7.49 -7.76 -3.16
N SER A 37 8.41 -6.94 -3.66
CA SER A 37 9.82 -7.32 -3.83
C SER A 37 10.48 -7.55 -2.47
N THR A 38 10.33 -6.62 -1.53
CA THR A 38 10.87 -6.74 -0.18
C THR A 38 10.31 -7.97 0.53
N LEU A 39 9.02 -8.27 0.37
CA LEU A 39 8.44 -9.49 0.95
C LEU A 39 9.12 -10.76 0.39
N GLY A 40 9.32 -10.82 -0.93
CA GLY A 40 10.04 -11.94 -1.55
C GLY A 40 11.48 -12.08 -1.04
N ASP A 41 12.18 -10.94 -0.87
CA ASP A 41 13.52 -10.92 -0.29
C ASP A 41 13.51 -11.39 1.17
N ILE A 42 12.51 -11.00 1.96
CA ILE A 42 12.33 -11.47 3.34
C ILE A 42 12.11 -12.97 3.34
N GLU A 43 11.15 -13.48 2.56
CA GLU A 43 10.84 -14.90 2.48
C GLU A 43 12.09 -15.73 2.13
N GLN A 44 12.88 -15.27 1.16
CA GLN A 44 14.13 -15.92 0.79
C GLN A 44 15.17 -15.91 1.91
N ARG A 45 15.28 -14.80 2.65
CA ARG A 45 16.30 -14.61 3.70
C ARG A 45 16.04 -15.43 4.96
N ILE A 46 14.78 -15.71 5.27
CA ILE A 46 14.38 -16.46 6.47
C ILE A 46 13.81 -17.85 6.15
N GLU A 47 14.02 -18.34 4.92
CA GLU A 47 13.49 -19.62 4.43
C GLU A 47 13.89 -20.82 5.31
N ASP A 48 15.09 -20.78 5.89
CA ASP A 48 15.60 -21.77 6.83
C ASP A 48 14.74 -21.89 8.10
N CYS A 49 14.06 -20.81 8.49
CA CYS A 49 13.10 -20.81 9.60
C CYS A 49 11.70 -21.29 9.21
N ARG A 50 11.40 -21.56 7.93
CA ARG A 50 10.02 -21.90 7.50
C ARG A 50 9.46 -23.13 8.21
N ALA A 51 10.28 -24.16 8.41
CA ALA A 51 9.86 -25.40 9.04
C ALA A 51 9.43 -25.22 10.52
N ILE A 52 10.07 -24.29 11.24
CA ILE A 52 9.76 -24.00 12.65
C ILE A 52 8.63 -22.97 12.81
N MET A 53 8.25 -22.28 11.73
CA MET A 53 7.23 -21.22 11.70
C MET A 53 6.05 -21.56 10.79
N SER A 54 5.83 -22.84 10.44
CA SER A 54 4.90 -23.26 9.39
C SER A 54 3.52 -22.61 9.50
N ASP A 55 2.97 -22.57 10.71
CA ASP A 55 1.60 -22.13 10.98
C ASP A 55 1.46 -20.61 11.07
N THR A 56 2.58 -19.89 11.17
CA THR A 56 2.62 -18.43 11.34
C THR A 56 3.58 -17.74 10.36
N TRP A 57 3.93 -18.44 9.28
CA TRP A 57 4.98 -18.01 8.36
C TRP A 57 4.68 -16.64 7.77
N TYR A 58 3.47 -16.47 7.23
CA TYR A 58 3.08 -15.24 6.55
C TYR A 58 2.92 -14.08 7.53
N GLU A 59 2.43 -14.33 8.75
CA GLU A 59 2.33 -13.35 9.82
C GLU A 59 3.70 -12.78 10.17
N HIS A 60 4.72 -13.64 10.30
CA HIS A 60 6.07 -13.20 10.57
C HIS A 60 6.70 -12.46 9.39
N CYS A 61 6.49 -12.93 8.16
CA CYS A 61 6.96 -12.21 6.97
C CYS A 61 6.34 -10.80 6.90
N GLN A 62 5.04 -10.66 7.16
CA GLN A 62 4.36 -9.36 7.21
C GLN A 62 4.79 -8.50 8.40
N LEU A 63 5.16 -9.09 9.53
CA LEU A 63 5.72 -8.38 10.69
C LEU A 63 7.11 -7.81 10.38
N ILE A 64 7.97 -8.61 9.74
CA ILE A 64 9.30 -8.15 9.30
C ILE A 64 9.13 -7.05 8.25
N LEU A 65 8.25 -7.23 7.26
CA LEU A 65 7.96 -6.22 6.25
C LEU A 65 7.48 -4.91 6.89
N GLN A 66 6.54 -4.97 7.84
CA GLN A 66 6.06 -3.82 8.60
C GLN A 66 7.18 -3.12 9.37
N THR A 67 8.11 -3.89 9.95
CA THR A 67 9.23 -3.36 10.73
C THR A 67 10.28 -2.71 9.83
N ASN A 68 10.57 -3.30 8.67
CA ASN A 68 11.61 -2.84 7.76
C ASN A 68 11.17 -1.64 6.92
N GLU A 69 9.93 -1.67 6.42
CA GLU A 69 9.39 -0.65 5.50
C GLU A 69 8.47 0.35 6.19
N GLY A 70 8.14 0.13 7.47
CA GLY A 70 7.11 0.90 8.18
C GLY A 70 5.68 0.61 7.70
N MET A 71 5.50 -0.33 6.77
CA MET A 71 4.22 -0.68 6.17
C MET A 71 4.23 -2.12 5.64
N ASN A 72 3.17 -2.86 5.94
CA ASN A 72 2.87 -4.14 5.31
C ASN A 72 1.62 -4.06 4.43
N PHE A 73 1.18 -5.17 3.85
CA PHE A 73 0.04 -5.17 2.93
C PHE A 73 -1.27 -4.73 3.59
N ILE A 74 -1.50 -5.14 4.84
CA ILE A 74 -2.70 -4.75 5.60
C ILE A 74 -2.67 -3.25 5.90
N SER A 75 -1.51 -2.71 6.31
CA SER A 75 -1.30 -1.29 6.56
C SER A 75 -1.53 -0.45 5.30
N LEU A 76 -1.02 -0.89 4.15
CA LEU A 76 -1.27 -0.24 2.86
C LEU A 76 -2.76 -0.26 2.52
N TYR A 77 -3.44 -1.41 2.66
CA TYR A 77 -4.88 -1.48 2.40
C TYR A 77 -5.68 -0.56 3.31
N LYS A 78 -5.37 -0.52 4.61
CA LYS A 78 -6.04 0.38 5.57
C LYS A 78 -5.88 1.84 5.17
N LEU A 79 -4.68 2.24 4.74
CA LEU A 79 -4.43 3.59 4.22
C LEU A 79 -5.29 3.89 2.99
N LEU A 80 -5.30 2.99 1.99
CA LEU A 80 -6.11 3.14 0.78
C LEU A 80 -7.60 3.24 1.11
N HIS A 81 -8.08 2.39 2.02
CA HIS A 81 -9.47 2.42 2.49
C HIS A 81 -9.80 3.75 3.15
N THR A 82 -8.96 4.25 4.07
CA THR A 82 -9.18 5.54 4.74
C THR A 82 -9.24 6.70 3.75
N ILE A 83 -8.36 6.71 2.74
CA ILE A 83 -8.40 7.73 1.69
C ILE A 83 -9.66 7.58 0.85
N ALA A 84 -10.01 6.36 0.44
CA ALA A 84 -11.19 6.09 -0.36
C ALA A 84 -12.48 6.56 0.34
N GLN A 85 -12.66 6.28 1.63
CA GLN A 85 -13.85 6.73 2.37
C GLN A 85 -13.97 8.26 2.34
N LYS A 86 -12.87 8.99 2.60
CA LYS A 86 -12.87 10.45 2.51
C LYS A 86 -13.24 10.95 1.10
N ARG A 87 -12.68 10.33 0.05
CA ARG A 87 -12.98 10.72 -1.34
C ARG A 87 -14.40 10.37 -1.78
N LEU A 88 -15.00 9.33 -1.22
CA LEU A 88 -16.39 8.96 -1.48
C LEU A 88 -17.38 9.95 -0.87
N GLU A 89 -16.99 10.65 0.20
CA GLU A 89 -17.77 11.69 0.87
C GLU A 89 -17.58 13.08 0.24
N GLU A 90 -16.53 13.29 -0.54
CA GLU A 90 -16.24 14.56 -1.21
C GLU A 90 -17.22 14.87 -2.37
N ASP A 91 -17.31 16.15 -2.75
CA ASP A 91 -18.13 16.59 -3.89
C ASP A 91 -17.78 15.78 -5.14
N GLN A 92 -18.81 15.17 -5.73
CA GLN A 92 -18.74 14.32 -6.91
C GLN A 92 -18.20 15.02 -8.15
N ARG A 93 -18.10 16.35 -8.16
CA ARG A 93 -17.46 17.13 -9.23
C ARG A 93 -15.94 17.23 -9.11
N SER A 94 -15.36 16.81 -7.99
CA SER A 94 -13.90 16.84 -7.75
C SER A 94 -13.17 15.88 -8.68
N LYS A 95 -12.50 16.42 -9.71
CA LYS A 95 -11.65 15.64 -10.62
C LYS A 95 -10.52 14.92 -9.89
N HIS A 96 -10.01 15.51 -8.80
CA HIS A 96 -8.97 14.90 -7.97
C HIS A 96 -9.49 13.69 -7.19
N ALA A 97 -10.65 13.82 -6.55
CA ALA A 97 -11.27 12.70 -5.83
C ALA A 97 -11.56 11.52 -6.78
N LYS A 98 -12.10 11.81 -7.97
CA LYS A 98 -12.35 10.81 -9.00
C LYS A 98 -11.07 10.09 -9.44
N PHE A 99 -9.99 10.84 -9.65
CA PHE A 99 -8.69 10.27 -10.02
C PHE A 99 -8.12 9.38 -8.89
N ASP A 100 -8.13 9.87 -7.65
CA ASP A 100 -7.65 9.12 -6.48
C ASP A 100 -8.43 7.80 -6.34
N LEU A 101 -9.76 7.86 -6.41
CA LEU A 101 -10.65 6.71 -6.34
C LEU A 101 -10.36 5.70 -7.46
N TRP A 102 -10.19 6.16 -8.70
CA TRP A 102 -9.85 5.30 -9.82
C TRP A 102 -8.49 4.60 -9.64
N ILE A 103 -7.48 5.32 -9.15
CA ILE A 103 -6.16 4.74 -8.83
C ILE A 103 -6.29 3.69 -7.72
N ILE A 104 -7.02 3.99 -6.65
CA ILE A 104 -7.25 3.08 -5.52
C ILE A 104 -7.96 1.81 -6.00
N GLU A 105 -9.03 1.94 -6.79
CA GLU A 105 -9.76 0.79 -7.35
C GLU A 105 -8.82 -0.11 -8.16
N ARG A 106 -8.03 0.48 -9.06
CA ARG A 106 -7.08 -0.27 -9.88
C ARG A 106 -6.02 -0.96 -9.05
N LEU A 107 -5.47 -0.29 -8.05
CA LEU A 107 -4.45 -0.87 -7.19
C LEU A 107 -5.01 -2.04 -6.38
N ILE A 108 -6.19 -1.90 -5.79
CA ILE A 108 -6.82 -3.00 -5.04
C ILE A 108 -7.11 -4.20 -5.96
N ARG A 109 -7.52 -3.97 -7.21
CA ARG A 109 -7.65 -5.05 -8.20
C ARG A 109 -6.32 -5.75 -8.47
N THR A 110 -5.22 -5.00 -8.60
CA THR A 110 -3.87 -5.57 -8.73
C THR A 110 -3.46 -6.36 -7.49
N MET A 111 -3.76 -5.87 -6.28
CA MET A 111 -3.50 -6.59 -5.03
C MET A 111 -4.27 -7.92 -5.00
N LEU A 112 -5.53 -7.94 -5.41
CA LEU A 112 -6.35 -9.16 -5.46
C LEU A 112 -5.90 -10.19 -6.51
N GLN A 113 -5.02 -9.80 -7.44
CA GLN A 113 -4.39 -10.72 -8.39
C GLN A 113 -3.05 -11.28 -7.87
N SER A 114 -2.50 -10.75 -6.77
CA SER A 114 -1.24 -11.22 -6.19
C SER A 114 -1.50 -12.40 -5.25
N THR A 115 -0.81 -13.52 -5.52
CA THR A 115 -0.81 -14.67 -4.61
C THR A 115 -0.26 -14.31 -3.25
N GLN A 116 0.80 -13.49 -3.17
CA GLN A 116 1.38 -13.05 -1.89
C GLN A 116 0.39 -12.25 -1.05
N PHE A 117 -0.42 -11.39 -1.68
CA PHE A 117 -1.47 -10.66 -0.97
C PHE A 117 -2.54 -11.62 -0.45
N LEU A 118 -3.00 -12.55 -1.28
CA LEU A 118 -4.05 -13.50 -0.92
C LEU A 118 -3.61 -14.47 0.18
N SER A 119 -2.33 -14.87 0.20
CA SER A 119 -1.78 -15.79 1.21
C SER A 119 -1.46 -15.12 2.54
N SER A 120 -1.05 -13.84 2.50
CA SER A 120 -0.56 -13.14 3.69
C SER A 120 -1.60 -12.26 4.38
N CYS A 121 -2.78 -12.08 3.78
CA CYS A 121 -3.79 -11.17 4.28
C CYS A 121 -4.92 -11.94 4.98
N ASP A 122 -5.06 -11.73 6.29
CA ASP A 122 -6.31 -12.02 6.99
C ASP A 122 -7.34 -10.92 6.66
N PHE A 123 -8.27 -11.25 5.76
CA PHE A 123 -9.31 -10.34 5.31
C PHE A 123 -10.31 -9.92 6.40
N ASP A 124 -10.39 -10.66 7.52
CA ASP A 124 -11.26 -10.31 8.65
C ASP A 124 -10.67 -9.17 9.49
N THR A 125 -9.37 -8.92 9.38
CA THR A 125 -8.70 -7.77 10.04
C THR A 125 -8.87 -6.44 9.27
N LEU A 126 -9.45 -6.49 8.08
CA LEU A 126 -9.62 -5.32 7.21
C LEU A 126 -10.86 -4.52 7.59
N PRO A 127 -10.83 -3.18 7.48
CA PRO A 127 -11.99 -2.33 7.79
C PRO A 127 -13.20 -2.62 6.87
N GLN A 128 -12.94 -3.11 5.67
CA GLN A 128 -13.94 -3.54 4.71
C GLN A 128 -13.30 -4.55 3.75
N ARG A 129 -14.05 -5.56 3.29
CA ARG A 129 -13.55 -6.51 2.28
C ARG A 129 -13.22 -5.76 0.97
N PRO A 130 -12.05 -6.01 0.33
CA PRO A 130 -11.60 -5.29 -0.88
C PRO A 130 -12.60 -5.26 -2.03
N LYS A 131 -13.30 -6.37 -2.28
CA LYS A 131 -14.32 -6.45 -3.34
C LYS A 131 -15.49 -5.49 -3.10
N LYS A 132 -15.89 -5.29 -1.84
CA LYS A 132 -16.97 -4.36 -1.47
C LYS A 132 -16.53 -2.91 -1.69
N LEU A 133 -15.29 -2.57 -1.33
CA LEU A 133 -14.73 -1.23 -1.58
C LEU A 133 -14.68 -0.93 -3.08
N ILE A 134 -14.17 -1.87 -3.88
CA ILE A 134 -14.15 -1.75 -5.35
C ILE A 134 -15.55 -1.44 -5.89
N GLN A 135 -16.58 -2.18 -5.44
CA GLN A 135 -17.95 -1.97 -5.90
C GLN A 135 -18.47 -0.57 -5.54
N GLN A 136 -18.20 -0.09 -4.31
CA GLN A 136 -18.58 1.25 -3.87
C GLN A 136 -17.92 2.34 -4.71
N ILE A 137 -16.61 2.21 -4.97
CA ILE A 137 -15.85 3.14 -5.80
C ILE A 137 -16.40 3.15 -7.23
N HIS A 138 -16.62 1.97 -7.81
CA HIS A 138 -17.12 1.84 -9.17
C HIS A 138 -18.47 2.55 -9.35
N LEU A 139 -19.42 2.31 -8.44
CA LEU A 139 -20.74 2.97 -8.45
C LEU A 139 -20.64 4.50 -8.29
N CYS A 140 -19.67 4.99 -7.53
CA CYS A 140 -19.41 6.42 -7.39
C CYS A 140 -18.91 7.03 -8.71
N ILE A 141 -17.95 6.38 -9.36
CA ILE A 141 -17.36 6.85 -10.63
C ILE A 141 -18.40 6.83 -11.77
N GLU A 142 -19.25 5.80 -11.85
CA GLU A 142 -20.29 5.70 -12.89
C GLU A 142 -21.34 6.81 -12.79
N LYS A 143 -21.80 7.13 -11.56
CA LYS A 143 -22.74 8.23 -11.33
C LYS A 143 -22.22 9.60 -11.79
N GLN A 144 -20.90 9.78 -11.83
CA GLN A 144 -20.27 11.03 -12.26
C GLN A 144 -20.10 11.15 -13.77
N ASN A 145 -20.36 10.09 -14.53
CA ASN A 145 -20.29 10.10 -16.00
C ASN A 145 -21.68 10.28 -16.66
N GLN A 146 -22.76 10.30 -15.85
CA GLN A 146 -24.13 10.61 -16.25
C GLN A 146 -24.43 12.10 -16.00
#